data_AF-A0AAE8QKK9-F1
#
_entry.id   AF-A0AAE8QKK9-F1
#
_cell.length_a   1.000
_cell.length_b   1.000
_cell.length_c   1.000
_cell.angle_alpha   90.00
_cell.angle_beta   90.00
_cell.angle_gamma   90.00
#
_symmetry.space_group_name_H-M   'P 1'
#
loop_
_entity.id
_entity.type
_entity.pdbx_description
1 polymer ?
#
loop_
_entity_poly.entity_id
_entity_poly.type
_entity_poly.pdbx_seq_one_letter_code
_entity_poly.pdbx_strand_id
1 'polypeptide(L)'
;MEDFGSLIDNASKGNVSNWERGVNIPRYERIRKIALLGGVSPNMVLYGQEKLPLSEDILDKIKNIDLFDFLEINEEVFFKGKKLSQSCKRKIILTLENFIEKKAN
;
A
#
# COMPACT_ATOMS: atom_id res chain seq x y z
N MET A 1 -4.71 -5.69 -28.62
CA MET A 1 -5.59 -6.09 -27.49
C MET A 1 -5.64 -7.60 -27.29
N GLU A 2 -5.57 -8.41 -28.36
CA GLU A 2 -5.46 -9.88 -28.23
C GLU A 2 -4.23 -10.28 -27.41
N ASP A 3 -3.10 -9.59 -27.63
CA ASP A 3 -1.83 -9.81 -26.91
C ASP A 3 -1.94 -9.55 -25.41
N PHE A 4 -2.78 -8.59 -24.98
CA PHE A 4 -2.98 -8.32 -23.56
C PHE A 4 -3.87 -9.38 -22.91
N GLY A 5 -4.95 -9.77 -23.59
CA GLY A 5 -5.86 -10.81 -23.11
C GLY A 5 -5.15 -12.15 -22.90
N SER A 6 -4.23 -12.53 -23.79
CA SER A 6 -3.42 -13.75 -23.65
C SER A 6 -2.54 -13.76 -22.39
N LEU A 7 -2.06 -12.60 -21.94
CA LEU A 7 -1.24 -12.48 -20.72
C LEU A 7 -2.08 -12.64 -19.44
N ILE A 8 -3.40 -12.44 -19.53
CA ILE A 8 -4.34 -12.43 -18.39
C ILE A 8 -5.35 -13.59 -18.53
N ASP A 9 -4.86 -14.83 -18.44
CA ASP A 9 -5.67 -16.06 -18.51
C ASP A 9 -6.51 -16.18 -19.79
N ASN A 10 -5.94 -15.83 -20.94
CA ASN A 10 -6.60 -15.89 -22.25
C ASN A 10 -7.95 -15.16 -22.25
N ALA A 11 -8.01 -13.98 -21.62
CA ALA A 11 -9.19 -13.15 -21.62
C ALA A 11 -9.55 -12.71 -23.06
N SER A 12 -10.83 -12.85 -23.42
CA SER A 12 -11.32 -12.38 -24.71
C SER A 12 -11.20 -10.85 -24.84
N LYS A 13 -11.03 -10.36 -26.08
CA LYS A 13 -11.04 -8.91 -26.39
C LYS A 13 -12.24 -8.19 -25.77
N GLY A 14 -13.43 -8.82 -25.80
CA GLY A 14 -14.64 -8.27 -25.21
C GLY A 14 -14.56 -8.12 -23.68
N ASN A 15 -13.95 -9.09 -22.98
CA ASN A 15 -13.74 -8.97 -21.54
C ASN A 15 -12.76 -7.86 -21.20
N VAL A 16 -11.63 -7.77 -21.91
CA VAL A 16 -10.66 -6.68 -21.69
C VAL A 16 -11.31 -5.32 -21.94
N SER A 17 -12.07 -5.18 -23.04
CA SER A 17 -12.81 -3.94 -23.35
C SER A 17 -13.86 -3.59 -22.30
N ASN A 18 -14.52 -4.58 -21.69
CA ASN A 18 -15.45 -4.33 -20.59
C ASN A 18 -14.72 -3.83 -19.33
N TRP A 19 -13.51 -4.33 -19.03
CA TRP A 19 -12.70 -3.86 -17.91
C TRP A 19 -12.24 -2.42 -18.10
N GLU A 20 -11.70 -2.09 -19.27
CA GLU A 20 -11.22 -0.74 -19.59
C GLU A 20 -12.33 0.31 -19.52
N ARG A 21 -13.56 -0.09 -19.86
CA ARG A 21 -14.75 0.77 -19.77
C ARG A 21 -15.44 0.73 -18.40
N GLY A 22 -14.92 -0.06 -17.45
CA GLY A 22 -15.52 -0.22 -16.11
C GLY A 22 -16.88 -0.92 -16.09
N VAL A 23 -17.26 -1.64 -17.15
CA VAL A 23 -18.54 -2.36 -17.25
C VAL A 23 -18.59 -3.54 -16.27
N ASN A 24 -17.47 -4.24 -16.12
CA ASN A 24 -17.31 -5.27 -15.09
C ASN A 24 -15.89 -5.26 -14.53
N ILE A 25 -15.75 -5.75 -13.31
CA ILE A 25 -14.46 -5.84 -12.61
C ILE A 25 -13.90 -7.25 -12.84
N PRO A 26 -12.62 -7.40 -13.26
CA PRO A 26 -11.99 -8.70 -13.37
C PRO A 26 -11.92 -9.41 -12.01
N ARG A 27 -11.79 -10.75 -12.03
CA ARG A 27 -11.54 -11.51 -10.79
C ARG A 27 -10.20 -11.09 -10.17
N TYR A 28 -10.09 -11.24 -8.84
CA TYR A 28 -8.90 -10.84 -8.09
C TYR A 28 -7.58 -11.37 -8.67
N GLU A 29 -7.52 -12.64 -9.07
CA GLU A 29 -6.32 -13.22 -9.69
C GLU A 29 -5.89 -12.49 -10.97
N ARG A 30 -6.85 -12.04 -11.78
CA ARG A 30 -6.58 -11.26 -12.99
C ARG A 30 -6.12 -9.86 -12.67
N ILE A 31 -6.71 -9.21 -11.67
CA ILE A 31 -6.26 -7.91 -11.16
C ILE A 31 -4.81 -8.00 -10.71
N ARG A 32 -4.45 -9.05 -9.97
CA ARG A 32 -3.07 -9.26 -9.51
C ARG A 32 -2.08 -9.44 -10.67
N LYS A 33 -2.45 -10.17 -11.72
CA LYS A 33 -1.62 -10.30 -12.93
C LYS A 33 -1.45 -8.98 -13.66
N ILE A 34 -2.53 -8.22 -13.84
CA ILE A 34 -2.49 -6.88 -14.46
C ILE A 34 -1.58 -5.96 -13.65
N ALA A 35 -1.74 -5.95 -12.32
CA ALA A 35 -0.92 -5.18 -11.40
C ALA A 35 0.56 -5.54 -11.52
N LEU A 36 0.87 -6.83 -11.56
CA LEU A 36 2.23 -7.33 -11.74
C LEU A 36 2.85 -6.89 -13.07
N LEU A 37 2.10 -7.00 -14.18
CA LEU A 37 2.57 -6.55 -15.50
C LEU A 37 2.80 -5.04 -15.55
N GLY A 38 1.96 -4.26 -14.86
CA GLY A 38 2.07 -2.82 -14.79
C GLY A 38 3.09 -2.31 -13.76
N GLY A 39 3.64 -3.18 -12.91
CA GLY A 39 4.50 -2.77 -11.80
C GLY A 39 3.79 -1.89 -10.77
N VAL A 40 2.46 -2.04 -10.62
CA VAL A 40 1.61 -1.24 -9.73
C VAL A 40 0.88 -2.13 -8.72
N SER A 41 0.20 -1.53 -7.74
CA SER A 41 -0.63 -2.29 -6.80
C SER A 41 -1.98 -2.71 -7.43
N PRO A 42 -2.63 -3.77 -6.92
CA PRO A 42 -4.01 -4.11 -7.28
C PRO A 42 -5.00 -2.94 -7.08
N ASN A 43 -4.75 -2.10 -6.08
CA ASN A 43 -5.59 -0.93 -5.81
C ASN A 43 -5.43 0.13 -6.90
N MET A 44 -4.20 0.33 -7.39
CA MET A 44 -3.96 1.22 -8.53
C MET A 44 -4.72 0.75 -9.77
N VAL A 45 -4.79 -0.57 -10.02
CA VAL A 45 -5.57 -1.15 -11.14
C VAL A 45 -7.07 -0.91 -10.98
N LEU A 46 -7.60 -1.03 -9.76
CA LEU A 46 -9.04 -0.89 -9.49
C LEU A 46 -9.52 0.55 -9.40
N TYR A 47 -8.71 1.44 -8.84
CA TYR A 47 -9.15 2.77 -8.40
C TYR A 47 -8.34 3.91 -9.00
N GLY A 48 -7.26 3.63 -9.74
CA GLY A 48 -6.38 4.65 -10.31
C GLY A 48 -5.55 5.42 -9.26
N GLN A 49 -5.58 4.98 -8.00
CA GLN A 49 -4.82 5.55 -6.90
C GLN A 49 -4.51 4.47 -5.86
N GLU A 50 -3.47 4.70 -5.06
CA GLU A 50 -3.21 3.89 -3.87
C GLU A 50 -4.32 4.13 -2.85
N LYS A 51 -5.38 3.35 -2.94
CA LYS A 51 -6.39 3.28 -1.90
C LYS A 51 -5.85 2.40 -0.80
N LEU A 52 -5.24 2.99 0.22
CA LEU A 52 -4.94 2.24 1.45
C LEU A 52 -6.27 1.68 1.99
N PRO A 53 -6.39 0.37 2.24
CA PRO A 53 -7.60 -0.23 2.81
C PRO A 53 -7.73 0.09 4.32
N LEU A 54 -7.23 1.24 4.73
CA LEU A 54 -7.34 1.73 6.09
C LEU A 54 -8.70 2.42 6.16
N SER A 55 -9.62 1.88 6.96
CA SER A 55 -10.84 2.62 7.30
C SER A 55 -10.45 3.95 7.94
N GLU A 56 -11.33 4.95 7.84
CA GLU A 56 -11.15 6.23 8.54
C GLU A 56 -10.78 6.01 10.02
N ASP A 57 -11.36 4.99 10.66
CA ASP A 57 -11.07 4.59 12.03
C ASP A 57 -9.62 4.12 12.25
N ILE A 58 -9.02 3.43 11.27
CA ILE A 58 -7.61 3.01 11.35
C ILE A 58 -6.70 4.23 11.14
N LEU A 59 -7.05 5.14 10.23
CA LEU A 59 -6.31 6.39 10.04
C LEU A 59 -6.33 7.26 11.29
N ASP A 60 -7.49 7.36 11.94
CA ASP A 60 -7.63 8.11 13.19
C ASP A 60 -6.84 7.46 14.33
N LYS A 61 -6.86 6.13 14.42
CA LYS A 61 -5.97 5.41 15.35
C LYS A 61 -4.50 5.72 15.06
N ILE A 62 -4.05 5.62 13.80
CA ILE A 62 -2.66 5.87 13.42
C ILE A 62 -2.22 7.29 13.74
N LYS A 63 -3.07 8.30 13.51
CA LYS A 63 -2.79 9.69 13.85
C LYS A 63 -2.59 9.91 15.34
N ASN A 64 -3.27 9.12 16.17
CA ASN A 64 -3.21 9.19 17.62
C ASN A 64 -2.24 8.17 18.24
N ILE A 65 -1.47 7.41 17.43
CA ILE A 65 -0.44 6.52 17.95
C ILE A 65 0.72 7.38 18.49
N ASP A 66 1.08 7.15 19.75
CA ASP A 66 2.36 7.60 20.28
C ASP A 66 3.49 6.83 19.57
N LEU A 67 4.30 7.55 18.80
CA LEU A 67 5.47 7.01 18.09
C LEU A 67 6.45 6.32 19.05
N PHE A 68 6.50 6.78 20.31
CA PHE A 68 7.34 6.17 21.34
C PHE A 68 6.84 4.76 21.67
N ASP A 69 5.56 4.60 22.00
CA ASP A 69 4.93 3.30 22.28
C ASP A 69 5.04 2.35 21.09
N PHE A 70 4.83 2.87 19.87
CA PHE A 70 4.97 2.08 18.66
C PHE A 70 6.39 1.54 18.47
N LEU A 71 7.41 2.37 18.69
CA LEU A 71 8.81 1.96 18.61
C LEU A 71 9.15 0.93 19.70
N GLU A 72 8.65 1.10 20.93
CA GLU A 72 8.92 0.17 22.01
C GLU A 72 8.30 -1.21 21.78
N ILE A 73 7.07 -1.27 21.28
CA ILE A 73 6.38 -2.54 20.98
C ILE A 73 7.05 -3.29 19.82
N ASN A 74 7.58 -2.55 18.83
CA ASN A 74 8.08 -3.16 17.59
C ASN A 74 9.61 -3.20 17.50
N GLU A 75 10.33 -2.92 18.59
CA GLU A 75 11.80 -2.94 18.61
C GLU A 75 12.36 -4.29 18.16
N GLU A 76 11.71 -5.39 18.56
CA GLU A 76 12.09 -6.74 18.17
C GLU A 76 11.95 -6.97 16.67
N VAL A 77 10.86 -6.48 16.08
CA VAL A 77 10.51 -6.68 14.67
C VAL A 77 11.37 -5.81 13.75
N PHE A 78 11.49 -4.51 14.03
CA PHE A 78 12.19 -3.57 13.15
C PHE A 78 13.71 -3.66 13.27
N PHE A 79 14.23 -3.90 14.47
CA PHE A 79 15.67 -3.90 14.72
C PHE A 79 16.25 -5.30 14.90
N LYS A 80 15.50 -6.34 14.52
CA LYS A 80 15.92 -7.75 14.57
C LYS A 80 16.45 -8.12 15.96
N GLY A 81 15.72 -7.72 17.00
CA GLY A 81 16.08 -7.97 18.40
C GLY A 81 17.19 -7.08 18.97
N LYS A 82 17.69 -6.06 18.25
CA LYS A 82 18.62 -5.08 18.83
C LYS A 82 17.87 -4.03 19.63
N LYS A 83 18.08 -4.03 20.94
CA LYS A 83 17.54 -3.00 21.84
C LYS A 83 18.17 -1.64 21.55
N LEU A 84 17.34 -0.61 21.40
CA LEU A 84 17.83 0.75 21.16
C LEU A 84 18.09 1.49 22.47
N SER A 85 19.14 2.32 22.50
CA SER A 85 19.34 3.28 23.58
C SER A 85 18.27 4.38 23.51
N GLN A 86 17.94 4.98 24.65
CA GLN A 86 16.96 6.07 24.71
C GLN A 86 17.35 7.29 23.85
N SER A 87 18.66 7.54 23.70
CA SER A 87 19.16 8.59 22.81
C SER A 87 18.91 8.27 21.32
N CYS A 88 19.01 7.01 20.92
CA CYS A 88 18.70 6.58 19.56
C CYS A 88 17.19 6.64 19.28
N LYS A 89 16.34 6.18 20.22
CA LYS A 89 14.87 6.27 20.08
C LYS A 89 14.42 7.71 19.84
N ARG A 90 14.90 8.65 20.67
CA ARG A 90 14.59 10.08 20.52
C ARG A 90 14.99 10.66 19.16
N LYS A 91 16.18 10.30 18.64
CA LYS A 91 16.62 10.77 17.32
C LYS A 91 15.74 10.25 16.20
N ILE A 92 15.32 8.99 16.27
CA ILE A 92 14.43 8.39 15.28
C ILE A 92 13.07 9.10 15.31
N ILE A 93 12.48 9.28 16.50
CA ILE A 93 11.19 9.95 16.67
C ILE A 93 11.23 11.36 16.09
N LEU A 94 12.21 12.18 16.49
CA LEU A 94 12.37 13.54 15.95
C LEU A 94 12.51 13.56 14.42
N THR A 95 13.20 12.57 13.85
CA THR A 95 13.35 12.48 12.39
C THR A 95 12.02 12.16 11.71
N LEU A 96 11.23 11.26 12.30
CA LEU A 96 9.91 10.89 11.79
C LEU A 96 8.91 12.04 11.91
N GLU A 97 8.86 12.72 13.05
CA GLU A 97 8.03 13.91 13.25
C GLU A 97 8.31 14.99 12.20
N ASN A 98 9.59 15.33 12.00
CA ASN A 98 10.01 16.28 10.96
C ASN A 98 9.64 15.84 9.54
N PHE A 99 9.67 14.54 9.25
CA PHE A 99 9.29 14.01 7.95
C PHE A 99 7.77 14.11 7.72
N ILE A 100 6.98 13.83 8.76
CA ILE A 100 5.51 13.93 8.72
C ILE A 100 5.10 15.39 8.50
N GLU A 101 5.67 16.33 9.25
CA GLU A 101 5.38 17.76 9.11
C GLU A 101 5.70 18.30 7.72
N LYS A 102 6.80 17.86 7.11
CA LYS A 102 7.19 18.25 5.73
C LYS A 102 6.27 17.71 4.65
N LYS A 103 5.53 16.63 4.90
CA LYS A 103 4.56 16.06 3.95
C LYS A 103 3.16 16.65 4.10
N ALA A 104 2.87 17.31 5.23
CA ALA A 104 1.61 17.97 5.48
C ALA A 104 1.52 19.39 4.90
N ASN A 105 2.68 19.99 4.55
CA ASN A 105 2.82 21.29 3.87
C ASN A 105 3.14 21.11 2.37
#